data_AF-A0A4Y2E0T6-F1
#
_entry.id   AF-A0A4Y2E0T6-F1
#
_cell.length_a   1.000
_cell.length_b   1.000
_cell.length_c   1.000
_cell.angle_alpha   90.00
_cell.angle_beta   90.00
_cell.angle_gamma   90.00
#
_symmetry.space_group_name_H-M   'P 1'
#
loop_
_entity.id
_entity.type
_entity.pdbx_description
1 polymer ?
#
loop_
_entity_poly.entity_id
_entity_poly.type
_entity_poly.pdbx_seq_one_letter_code
_entity_poly.pdbx_strand_id
1 'polypeptide(L)'
;MDVTQLKTQRKALRTSFTICAKSIEDELMKEAPNVNQLSISKAQIEDKFTRLEKCQTEITNLILKDTDAERAYEEDFLSAEKYRDRFSELCAQIQRLSMKETELKEFSEKRKFKLPKIELKKFTGDAKEYLSFWSQFSKIHEDTSIPNEDKMQYLLPAVVPKTKAARVVESFPATAENYPKAIAQLKERFGRDDLLVQCYGV
;
A
#
# COMPACT_ATOMS: atom_id res chain seq x y z
N MET A 1 -11.09 12.12 -47.09
CA MET A 1 -12.35 11.85 -46.38
C MET A 1 -13.03 13.20 -46.19
N ASP A 2 -14.32 13.34 -46.48
CA ASP A 2 -15.03 14.60 -46.21
C ASP A 2 -15.40 14.72 -44.72
N VAL A 3 -15.84 15.91 -44.30
CA VAL A 3 -16.19 16.19 -42.89
C VAL A 3 -17.31 15.27 -42.38
N THR A 4 -18.26 14.89 -43.24
CA THR A 4 -19.40 14.04 -42.88
C THR A 4 -18.96 12.60 -42.58
N GLN A 5 -18.08 12.06 -43.41
CA GLN A 5 -17.46 10.76 -43.24
C GLN A 5 -16.59 10.73 -41.96
N LEU A 6 -15.78 11.77 -41.73
CA LEU A 6 -14.98 11.89 -40.51
C LEU A 6 -15.84 12.01 -39.25
N LYS A 7 -16.93 12.78 -39.28
CA LYS A 7 -17.89 12.85 -38.17
C LYS A 7 -18.52 11.49 -37.87
N THR A 8 -18.79 10.68 -38.89
CA THR A 8 -19.28 9.30 -38.73
C THR A 8 -18.23 8.40 -38.09
N GLN A 9 -16.98 8.47 -38.54
CA GLN A 9 -15.86 7.75 -37.94
C GLN A 9 -15.63 8.16 -36.48
N ARG A 10 -15.63 9.47 -36.19
CA ARG A 10 -15.52 10.01 -34.83
C ARG A 10 -16.61 9.48 -33.92
N LYS A 11 -17.86 9.40 -34.39
CA LYS A 11 -18.97 8.83 -33.61
C LYS A 11 -18.66 7.39 -33.20
N ALA A 12 -18.18 6.55 -34.11
CA ALA A 12 -17.80 5.17 -33.80
C ALA A 12 -16.63 5.10 -32.79
N LEU A 13 -15.61 5.96 -32.95
CA LEU A 13 -14.48 6.04 -32.02
C LEU A 13 -14.91 6.51 -30.63
N ARG A 14 -15.76 7.53 -30.52
CA ARG A 14 -16.35 8.01 -29.26
C ARG A 14 -17.14 6.91 -28.55
N THR A 15 -17.92 6.12 -29.28
CA THR A 15 -18.63 4.96 -28.72
C THR A 15 -17.65 3.92 -28.19
N SER A 16 -16.62 3.56 -28.96
CA SER A 16 -15.61 2.57 -28.53
C SER A 16 -14.84 3.04 -27.30
N PHE A 17 -14.43 4.31 -27.26
CA PHE A 17 -13.81 4.95 -26.10
C PHE A 17 -14.74 4.88 -24.89
N THR A 18 -16.01 5.26 -25.05
CA THR A 18 -16.99 5.31 -23.94
C THR A 18 -17.24 3.92 -23.35
N ILE A 19 -17.30 2.87 -24.17
CA ILE A 19 -17.45 1.49 -23.69
C ILE A 19 -16.24 1.07 -22.87
N CYS A 20 -15.02 1.35 -23.37
CA CYS A 20 -13.78 1.04 -22.67
C CYS A 20 -13.67 1.82 -21.35
N ALA A 21 -13.97 3.12 -21.37
CA ALA A 21 -13.99 3.98 -20.19
C ALA A 21 -14.95 3.44 -19.12
N LYS A 22 -16.18 3.04 -19.50
CA LYS A 22 -17.14 2.42 -18.57
C LYS A 22 -16.60 1.12 -17.96
N SER A 23 -15.99 0.26 -18.77
CA SER A 23 -15.39 -0.97 -18.25
C SER A 23 -14.26 -0.70 -17.24
N ILE A 24 -13.51 0.39 -17.41
CA ILE A 24 -12.50 0.82 -16.45
C ILE A 24 -13.18 1.34 -15.18
N GLU A 25 -14.17 2.23 -15.31
CA GLU A 25 -14.94 2.78 -14.19
C GLU A 25 -15.57 1.67 -13.34
N ASP A 26 -16.19 0.67 -13.99
CA ASP A 26 -16.79 -0.49 -13.33
C ASP A 26 -15.75 -1.32 -12.56
N GLU A 27 -14.54 -1.47 -13.10
CA GLU A 27 -13.44 -2.17 -12.43
C GLU A 27 -12.90 -1.35 -11.24
N LEU A 28 -12.80 -0.03 -11.37
CA LEU A 28 -12.36 0.89 -10.32
C LEU A 28 -13.34 0.97 -9.14
N MET A 29 -14.63 0.72 -9.37
CA MET A 29 -15.67 0.70 -8.32
C MET A 29 -15.67 -0.57 -7.47
N LYS A 30 -14.92 -1.62 -7.84
CA LYS A 30 -14.88 -2.87 -7.08
C LYS A 30 -14.13 -2.68 -5.76
N GLU A 31 -14.52 -3.44 -4.72
CA GLU A 31 -13.82 -3.46 -3.42
C GLU A 31 -12.35 -3.87 -3.55
N ALA A 32 -12.05 -4.78 -4.50
CA ALA A 32 -10.71 -5.21 -4.84
C ALA A 32 -10.50 -5.12 -6.38
N PRO A 33 -10.12 -3.94 -6.90
CA PRO A 33 -9.87 -3.75 -8.33
C PRO A 33 -8.70 -4.61 -8.83
N ASN A 34 -8.85 -5.22 -10.00
CA ASN A 34 -7.78 -6.00 -10.61
C ASN A 34 -6.78 -5.08 -11.35
N VAL A 35 -5.63 -4.82 -10.72
CA VAL A 35 -4.61 -3.91 -11.25
C VAL A 35 -4.03 -4.38 -12.60
N ASN A 36 -3.87 -5.69 -12.81
CA ASN A 36 -3.39 -6.21 -14.09
C ASN A 36 -4.40 -5.95 -15.22
N GLN A 37 -5.68 -6.17 -14.95
CA GLN A 37 -6.76 -5.88 -15.90
C GLN A 37 -6.87 -4.38 -16.18
N LEU A 38 -6.74 -3.53 -15.16
CA LEU A 38 -6.70 -2.07 -15.32
C LEU A 38 -5.50 -1.63 -16.16
N SER A 39 -4.33 -2.25 -16.01
CA SER A 39 -3.15 -1.96 -16.84
C SER A 39 -3.38 -2.31 -18.31
N ILE A 40 -4.03 -3.44 -18.60
CA ILE A 40 -4.41 -3.81 -19.97
C ILE A 40 -5.42 -2.80 -20.52
N SER A 41 -6.44 -2.47 -19.72
CA SER A 41 -7.50 -1.53 -20.11
C SER A 41 -6.94 -0.12 -20.34
N LYS A 42 -5.91 0.29 -19.60
CA LYS A 42 -5.17 1.54 -19.81
C LYS A 42 -4.56 1.60 -21.21
N ALA A 43 -3.83 0.56 -21.63
CA ALA A 43 -3.26 0.51 -22.98
C ALA A 43 -4.36 0.57 -24.07
N GLN A 44 -5.51 -0.08 -23.82
CA GLN A 44 -6.63 -0.06 -24.75
C GLN A 44 -7.29 1.33 -24.86
N ILE A 45 -7.48 2.04 -23.75
CA ILE A 45 -8.09 3.37 -23.78
C ILE A 45 -7.13 4.40 -24.39
N GLU A 46 -5.81 4.25 -24.18
CA GLU A 46 -4.76 5.06 -24.83
C GLU A 46 -4.77 4.92 -26.36
N ASP A 47 -4.85 3.70 -26.90
CA ASP A 47 -4.99 3.48 -28.36
C ASP A 47 -6.27 4.13 -28.91
N LYS A 48 -7.41 3.87 -28.23
CA LYS A 48 -8.71 4.40 -28.66
C LYS A 48 -8.73 5.93 -28.64
N PHE A 49 -8.15 6.54 -27.60
CA PHE A 49 -8.06 7.98 -27.47
C PHE A 49 -7.14 8.59 -28.53
N THR A 50 -5.99 7.97 -28.80
CA THR A 50 -5.06 8.40 -29.86
C THR A 50 -5.74 8.43 -31.23
N ARG A 51 -6.51 7.38 -31.55
CA ARG A 51 -7.29 7.31 -32.80
C ARG A 51 -8.39 8.36 -32.85
N LEU A 52 -9.04 8.63 -31.71
CA LEU A 52 -10.08 9.66 -31.59
C LEU A 52 -9.50 11.07 -31.78
N GLU A 53 -8.39 11.40 -31.13
CA GLU A 53 -7.65 12.67 -31.25
C GLU A 53 -7.20 12.92 -32.70
N LYS A 54 -6.69 11.89 -33.38
CA LYS A 54 -6.32 11.99 -34.79
C LYS A 54 -7.53 12.36 -35.66
N CYS A 55 -8.64 11.65 -35.50
CA CYS A 55 -9.87 11.92 -36.24
C CYS A 55 -10.43 13.32 -35.91
N GLN A 56 -10.35 13.74 -34.64
CA GLN A 56 -10.75 15.07 -34.19
C GLN A 56 -9.92 16.17 -34.85
N THR A 57 -8.60 15.99 -34.93
CA THR A 57 -7.67 16.93 -35.58
C THR A 57 -7.98 17.09 -37.07
N GLU A 58 -8.26 15.99 -37.77
CA GLU A 58 -8.66 16.03 -39.19
C GLU A 58 -9.97 16.80 -39.40
N ILE A 59 -10.96 16.64 -38.52
CA ILE A 59 -12.22 17.41 -38.56
C ILE A 59 -11.94 18.90 -38.33
N THR A 60 -11.18 19.23 -37.28
CA THR A 60 -10.81 20.61 -36.95
C THR A 60 -10.13 21.30 -38.13
N ASN A 61 -9.16 20.66 -38.77
CA ASN A 61 -8.45 21.21 -39.93
C ASN A 61 -9.34 21.46 -41.15
N LEU A 62 -10.46 20.74 -41.29
CA LEU A 62 -11.42 20.97 -42.36
C LEU A 62 -12.42 22.07 -42.01
N ILE A 63 -12.86 22.16 -40.75
CA ILE A 63 -13.77 23.23 -40.29
C ILE A 63 -13.06 24.59 -40.39
N LEU A 64 -11.79 24.68 -40.00
CA LEU A 64 -11.02 25.93 -40.05
C LEU A 64 -10.75 26.45 -41.47
N LYS A 65 -11.06 25.69 -42.53
CA LYS A 65 -11.00 26.17 -43.92
C LYS A 65 -12.22 26.98 -44.33
N ASP A 66 -13.28 26.92 -43.55
CA ASP A 66 -14.52 27.68 -43.76
C ASP A 66 -14.53 28.90 -42.84
N THR A 67 -14.53 30.09 -43.45
CA THR A 67 -14.43 31.38 -42.73
C THR A 67 -15.65 31.69 -41.86
N ASP A 68 -16.80 31.04 -42.10
CA ASP A 68 -18.05 31.30 -41.37
C ASP A 68 -18.37 30.19 -40.34
N ALA A 69 -17.41 29.33 -40.00
CA ALA A 69 -17.61 28.14 -39.18
C ALA A 69 -17.22 28.29 -37.69
N GLU A 70 -17.03 29.51 -37.17
CA GLU A 70 -16.54 29.78 -35.80
C GLU A 70 -17.38 29.08 -34.71
N ARG A 71 -18.71 29.27 -34.74
CA ARG A 71 -19.62 28.61 -33.78
C ARG A 71 -19.54 27.09 -33.86
N ALA A 72 -19.48 26.55 -35.07
CA ALA A 72 -19.41 25.11 -35.28
C ALA A 72 -18.08 24.53 -34.79
N TYR A 73 -16.98 25.28 -34.91
CA TYR A 73 -15.69 24.92 -34.35
C TYR A 73 -15.73 24.89 -32.81
N GLU A 74 -16.27 25.94 -32.18
CA GLU A 74 -16.32 26.05 -30.72
C GLU A 74 -17.12 24.91 -30.08
N GLU A 75 -18.32 24.62 -30.60
CA GLU A 75 -19.14 23.50 -30.13
C GLU A 75 -18.41 22.15 -30.28
N ASP A 76 -17.70 21.97 -31.40
CA ASP A 76 -16.96 20.75 -31.70
C ASP A 76 -15.75 20.57 -30.77
N PHE A 77 -15.03 21.66 -30.50
CA PHE A 77 -13.90 21.73 -29.60
C PHE A 77 -14.33 21.38 -28.16
N LEU A 78 -15.36 22.03 -27.64
CA LEU A 78 -15.92 21.74 -26.30
C LEU A 78 -16.42 20.29 -26.21
N SER A 79 -16.99 19.76 -27.29
CA SER A 79 -17.39 18.36 -27.35
C SER A 79 -16.20 17.41 -27.27
N ALA A 80 -15.04 17.77 -27.82
CA ALA A 80 -13.82 16.98 -27.78
C ALA A 80 -13.14 17.02 -26.39
N GLU A 81 -13.12 18.18 -25.73
CA GLU A 81 -12.54 18.35 -24.38
C GLU A 81 -13.09 17.35 -23.36
N LYS A 82 -14.41 17.11 -23.39
CA LYS A 82 -15.05 16.12 -22.49
C LYS A 82 -14.41 14.72 -22.55
N TYR A 83 -13.86 14.33 -23.70
CA TYR A 83 -13.18 13.05 -23.86
C TYR A 83 -11.73 13.11 -23.37
N ARG A 84 -11.05 14.26 -23.51
CA ARG A 84 -9.69 14.44 -22.97
C ARG A 84 -9.70 14.45 -21.45
N ASP A 85 -10.61 15.22 -20.85
CA ASP A 85 -10.78 15.27 -19.40
C ASP A 85 -11.02 13.88 -18.82
N ARG A 86 -11.98 13.15 -19.40
CA ARG A 86 -12.30 11.79 -18.96
C ARG A 86 -11.13 10.82 -19.16
N PHE A 87 -10.38 10.95 -20.25
CA PHE A 87 -9.19 10.14 -20.48
C PHE A 87 -8.12 10.40 -19.41
N SER A 88 -7.79 11.68 -19.17
CA SER A 88 -6.80 12.10 -18.18
C SER A 88 -7.17 11.65 -16.76
N GLU A 89 -8.44 11.81 -16.38
CA GLU A 89 -9.01 11.35 -15.11
C GLU A 89 -8.77 9.84 -14.91
N LEU A 90 -9.17 9.01 -15.88
CA LEU A 90 -9.04 7.56 -15.80
C LEU A 90 -7.57 7.12 -15.74
N CYS A 91 -6.70 7.70 -16.57
CA CYS A 91 -5.27 7.41 -16.55
C CYS A 91 -4.65 7.73 -15.19
N ALA A 92 -5.01 8.87 -14.58
CA ALA A 92 -4.53 9.27 -13.26
C ALA A 92 -5.02 8.30 -12.17
N GLN A 93 -6.29 7.89 -12.20
CA GLN A 93 -6.85 6.94 -11.23
C GLN A 93 -6.18 5.57 -11.30
N ILE A 94 -5.97 5.04 -12.51
CA ILE A 94 -5.25 3.76 -12.71
C ILE A 94 -3.82 3.86 -12.19
N GLN A 95 -3.11 4.96 -12.48
CA GLN A 95 -1.74 5.15 -12.00
C GLN A 95 -1.65 5.19 -10.48
N ARG A 96 -2.56 5.91 -9.80
CA ARG A 96 -2.61 5.98 -8.34
C ARG A 96 -2.81 4.60 -7.71
N LEU A 97 -3.70 3.77 -8.26
CA LEU A 97 -3.93 2.42 -7.75
C LEU A 97 -2.71 1.52 -7.95
N SER A 98 -2.05 1.60 -9.12
CA SER A 98 -0.85 0.81 -9.38
C SER A 98 0.30 1.16 -8.42
N MET A 99 0.50 2.45 -8.12
CA MET A 99 1.52 2.88 -7.14
C MET A 99 1.21 2.35 -5.74
N LYS A 100 -0.05 2.44 -5.31
CA LYS A 100 -0.48 1.91 -4.00
C LYS A 100 -0.27 0.40 -3.87
N GLU A 101 -0.49 -0.37 -4.93
CA GLU A 101 -0.25 -1.82 -4.92
C GLU A 101 1.25 -2.15 -4.80
N THR A 102 2.11 -1.41 -5.50
CA THR A 102 3.57 -1.56 -5.40
C THR A 102 4.08 -1.22 -4.00
N GLU A 103 3.60 -0.14 -3.38
CA GLU A 103 3.97 0.22 -2.00
C GLU A 103 3.59 -0.86 -0.99
N LEU A 104 2.38 -1.43 -1.12
CA LEU A 104 1.93 -2.53 -0.26
C LEU A 104 2.76 -3.80 -0.47
N LYS A 105 3.14 -4.10 -1.73
CA LYS A 105 4.03 -5.22 -2.05
C LYS A 105 5.43 -5.01 -1.49
N GLU A 106 6.03 -3.82 -1.65
CA GLU A 106 7.34 -3.50 -1.08
C GLU A 106 7.34 -3.56 0.45
N PHE A 107 6.29 -3.07 1.11
CA PHE A 107 6.17 -3.17 2.57
C PHE A 107 5.97 -4.63 3.05
N SER A 108 5.29 -5.46 2.25
CA SER A 108 5.18 -6.90 2.49
C SER A 108 6.50 -7.62 2.26
N GLU A 109 7.23 -7.30 1.19
CA GLU A 109 8.50 -7.95 0.83
C GLU A 109 9.66 -7.54 1.73
N LYS A 110 9.72 -6.29 2.20
CA LYS A 110 10.64 -5.88 3.27
C LYS A 110 10.38 -6.64 4.58
N ARG A 111 9.17 -7.15 4.79
CA ARG A 111 8.80 -8.07 5.89
C ARG A 111 8.94 -9.56 5.55
N LYS A 112 9.41 -9.93 4.35
CA LYS A 112 9.66 -11.32 3.91
C LYS A 112 11.12 -11.76 4.02
N PHE A 113 11.97 -11.03 4.74
CA PHE A 113 13.14 -11.70 5.33
C PHE A 113 12.61 -12.68 6.37
N LYS A 114 12.40 -13.94 5.97
CA LYS A 114 12.39 -15.06 6.90
C LYS A 114 13.81 -15.19 7.44
N LEU A 115 14.14 -14.29 8.38
CA LEU A 115 15.25 -14.51 9.29
C LEU A 115 15.06 -15.93 9.85
N PRO A 116 16.13 -16.75 9.94
CA PRO A 116 16.03 -18.02 10.67
C PRO A 116 15.32 -17.71 11.99
N LYS A 117 14.31 -18.52 12.38
CA LYS A 117 13.57 -18.30 13.63
C LYS A 117 14.61 -18.02 14.71
N ILE A 118 14.79 -16.75 15.06
CA ILE A 118 15.73 -16.36 16.09
C ILE A 118 15.06 -16.91 17.32
N GLU A 119 15.56 -18.05 17.81
CA GLU A 119 15.16 -18.53 19.12
C GLU A 119 15.57 -17.44 20.09
N LEU A 120 14.58 -16.68 20.55
CA LEU A 120 14.78 -15.68 21.59
C LEU A 120 15.52 -16.36 22.72
N LYS A 121 16.64 -15.77 23.14
CA LYS A 121 17.39 -16.28 24.27
C LYS A 121 16.43 -16.48 25.43
N LYS A 122 16.44 -17.70 25.95
CA LYS A 122 15.62 -18.05 27.10
C LYS A 122 16.19 -17.37 28.33
N PHE A 123 15.31 -16.80 29.15
CA PHE A 123 15.67 -16.07 30.35
C PHE A 123 15.14 -16.78 31.59
N THR A 124 16.04 -17.12 32.50
CA THR A 124 15.68 -17.78 33.77
C THR A 124 15.41 -16.78 34.91
N GLY A 125 15.82 -15.52 34.75
CA GLY A 125 15.87 -14.57 35.86
C GLY A 125 17.24 -14.49 36.55
N ASP A 126 18.28 -15.09 35.95
CA ASP A 126 19.68 -14.85 36.35
C ASP A 126 20.13 -13.46 35.84
N ALA A 127 20.66 -12.63 36.74
CA ALA A 127 21.17 -11.31 36.39
C ALA A 127 22.28 -11.37 35.32
N LYS A 128 23.07 -12.46 35.28
CA LYS A 128 24.11 -12.70 34.26
C LYS A 128 23.56 -13.07 32.88
N GLU A 129 22.26 -13.32 32.75
CA GLU A 129 21.59 -13.56 31.48
C GLU A 129 20.86 -12.31 30.98
N TYR A 130 20.55 -11.36 31.89
CA TYR A 130 19.63 -10.27 31.62
C TYR A 130 20.08 -9.38 30.46
N LEU A 131 21.33 -8.91 30.44
CA LEU A 131 21.84 -8.06 29.35
C LEU A 131 21.76 -8.76 27.99
N SER A 132 22.07 -10.06 27.97
CA SER A 132 22.03 -10.83 26.73
C SER A 132 20.61 -11.13 26.28
N PHE A 133 19.67 -11.31 27.20
CA PHE A 133 18.24 -11.43 26.90
C PHE A 133 17.69 -10.09 26.40
N TRP A 134 17.94 -9.00 27.14
CA TRP A 134 17.38 -7.68 26.87
C TRP A 134 17.89 -7.09 25.56
N SER A 135 19.16 -7.31 25.19
CA SER A 135 19.70 -6.88 23.88
C SER A 135 19.00 -7.52 22.67
N GLN A 136 18.40 -8.70 22.85
CA GLN A 136 17.57 -9.33 21.81
C GLN A 136 16.11 -8.89 21.93
N PHE A 137 15.56 -8.88 23.14
CA PHE A 137 14.13 -8.62 23.37
C PHE A 137 13.75 -7.13 23.23
N SER A 138 14.67 -6.20 23.49
CA SER A 138 14.47 -4.75 23.31
C SER A 138 14.00 -4.39 21.90
N LYS A 139 14.54 -5.08 20.87
CA LYS A 139 14.14 -4.89 19.48
C LYS A 139 12.65 -5.18 19.25
N ILE A 140 12.10 -6.18 19.92
CA ILE A 140 10.66 -6.49 19.88
C ILE A 140 9.88 -5.47 20.70
N HIS A 141 10.40 -5.09 21.87
CA HIS A 141 9.74 -4.15 22.76
C HIS A 141 9.58 -2.74 22.14
N GLU A 142 10.62 -2.26 21.45
CA GLU A 142 10.70 -0.91 20.88
C GLU A 142 10.03 -0.79 19.51
N ASP A 143 9.77 -1.90 18.81
CA ASP A 143 9.07 -1.89 17.52
C ASP A 143 7.60 -1.50 17.71
N THR A 144 7.22 -0.30 17.25
CA THR A 144 5.85 0.23 17.34
C THR A 144 4.89 -0.43 16.35
N SER A 145 5.39 -1.17 15.35
CA SER A 145 4.56 -1.89 14.39
C SER A 145 4.02 -3.23 14.92
N ILE A 146 4.57 -3.71 16.03
CA ILE A 146 4.13 -4.95 16.69
C ILE A 146 3.09 -4.59 17.78
N PRO A 147 1.85 -5.10 17.70
CA PRO A 147 0.85 -4.93 18.76
C PRO A 147 1.31 -5.54 20.10
N ASN A 148 0.85 -4.98 21.22
CA ASN A 148 1.18 -5.49 22.55
C ASN A 148 0.76 -6.95 22.78
N GLU A 149 -0.31 -7.40 22.12
CA GLU A 149 -0.74 -8.80 22.14
C GLU A 149 0.35 -9.73 21.58
N ASP A 150 0.87 -9.40 20.40
CA ASP A 150 1.95 -10.17 19.76
C ASP A 150 3.23 -10.09 20.59
N LYS A 151 3.56 -8.91 21.17
CA LYS A 151 4.71 -8.78 22.08
C LYS A 151 4.58 -9.69 23.32
N MET A 152 3.38 -9.88 23.85
CA MET A 152 3.14 -10.85 24.94
C MET A 152 3.39 -12.28 24.47
N GLN A 153 2.93 -12.64 23.27
CA GLN A 153 3.16 -13.95 22.67
C GLN A 153 4.65 -14.24 22.41
N TYR A 154 5.47 -13.20 22.18
CA TYR A 154 6.93 -13.33 22.15
C TYR A 154 7.56 -13.45 23.54
N LEU A 155 7.02 -12.74 24.54
CA LEU A 155 7.57 -12.73 25.90
C LEU A 155 7.42 -14.08 26.62
N LEU A 156 6.24 -14.70 26.51
CA LEU A 156 5.92 -15.97 27.18
C LEU A 156 6.92 -17.11 26.88
N PRO A 157 7.23 -17.43 25.61
CA PRO A 157 8.23 -18.46 25.32
C PRO A 157 9.65 -17.99 25.61
N ALA A 158 9.92 -16.69 25.77
CA ALA A 158 11.26 -16.18 26.04
C ALA A 158 11.70 -16.37 27.50
N VAL A 159 10.77 -16.65 28.42
CA VAL A 159 11.09 -17.01 29.81
C VAL A 159 11.09 -18.53 29.99
N VAL A 160 12.02 -19.06 30.78
CA VAL A 160 12.10 -20.51 31.04
C VAL A 160 11.03 -20.90 32.08
N PRO A 161 10.17 -21.91 31.82
CA PRO A 161 9.17 -22.35 32.78
C PRO A 161 9.76 -22.70 34.15
N LYS A 162 8.99 -22.45 35.22
CA LYS A 162 9.39 -22.71 36.63
C LYS A 162 10.58 -21.88 37.15
N THR A 163 10.95 -20.80 36.47
CA THR A 163 12.06 -19.91 36.90
C THR A 163 11.57 -18.58 37.48
N LYS A 164 12.51 -17.74 37.97
CA LYS A 164 12.17 -16.44 38.57
C LYS A 164 11.55 -15.49 37.55
N ALA A 165 12.06 -15.50 36.32
CA ALA A 165 11.53 -14.69 35.22
C ALA A 165 10.11 -15.13 34.83
N ALA A 166 9.88 -16.45 34.69
CA ALA A 166 8.56 -16.99 34.37
C ALA A 166 7.51 -16.59 35.40
N ARG A 167 7.82 -16.68 36.70
CA ARG A 167 6.89 -16.25 37.77
C ARG A 167 6.47 -14.78 37.68
N VAL A 168 7.32 -13.90 37.14
CA VAL A 168 6.98 -12.48 36.94
C VAL A 168 6.10 -12.29 35.71
N VAL A 169 6.38 -12.98 34.61
CA VAL A 169 5.58 -12.85 33.39
C VAL A 169 4.21 -13.52 33.56
N GLU A 170 4.18 -14.71 34.14
CA GLU A 170 2.96 -15.51 34.37
C GLU A 170 2.06 -14.93 35.47
N SER A 171 2.51 -13.95 36.28
CA SER A 171 1.63 -13.23 37.22
C SER A 171 0.66 -12.28 36.53
N PHE A 172 0.82 -12.09 35.22
CA PHE A 172 -0.05 -11.26 34.39
C PHE A 172 -0.82 -12.15 33.40
N PRO A 173 -2.13 -11.90 33.20
CA PRO A 173 -2.86 -12.51 32.10
C PRO A 173 -2.19 -12.20 30.76
N ALA A 174 -2.16 -13.18 29.86
CA ALA A 174 -1.57 -13.06 28.53
C ALA A 174 -2.43 -12.20 27.58
N THR A 175 -2.53 -10.90 27.87
CA THR A 175 -3.35 -9.94 27.11
C THR A 175 -2.55 -8.70 26.73
N ALA A 176 -3.01 -8.00 25.69
CA ALA A 176 -2.40 -6.77 25.19
C ALA A 176 -2.25 -5.69 26.28
N GLU A 177 -3.27 -5.53 27.13
CA GLU A 177 -3.32 -4.53 28.20
C GLU A 177 -2.30 -4.79 29.31
N ASN A 178 -1.92 -6.06 29.51
CA ASN A 178 -1.03 -6.47 30.59
C ASN A 178 0.42 -6.63 30.16
N TYR A 179 0.72 -6.65 28.86
CA TYR A 179 2.10 -6.67 28.37
C TYR A 179 2.97 -5.53 28.95
N PRO A 180 2.54 -4.25 28.93
CA PRO A 180 3.34 -3.16 29.50
C PRO A 180 3.66 -3.37 30.98
N LYS A 181 2.74 -3.96 31.74
CA LYS A 181 2.92 -4.25 33.18
C LYS A 181 3.91 -5.39 33.39
N ALA A 182 3.77 -6.48 32.63
CA ALA A 182 4.65 -7.64 32.70
C ALA A 182 6.11 -7.27 32.34
N ILE A 183 6.31 -6.51 31.27
CA ILE A 183 7.66 -6.11 30.84
C ILE A 183 8.29 -5.09 31.80
N ALA A 184 7.50 -4.17 32.37
CA ALA A 184 7.97 -3.23 33.37
C ALA A 184 8.44 -3.95 34.65
N GLN A 185 7.64 -4.89 35.17
CA GLN A 185 8.02 -5.70 36.32
C GLN A 185 9.26 -6.57 36.06
N LEU A 186 9.39 -7.11 34.84
CA LEU A 186 10.57 -7.88 34.46
C LEU A 186 11.84 -7.00 34.47
N LYS A 187 11.77 -5.78 33.91
CA LYS A 187 12.87 -4.79 33.94
C LYS A 187 13.20 -4.36 35.36
N GLU A 188 12.20 -4.02 36.16
CA GLU A 188 12.36 -3.56 37.54
C GLU A 188 13.06 -4.61 38.40
N ARG A 189 12.75 -5.90 38.20
CA ARG A 189 13.29 -6.97 39.04
C ARG A 189 14.70 -7.40 38.64
N PHE A 190 15.01 -7.41 37.34
CA PHE A 190 16.23 -8.05 36.81
C PHE A 190 17.18 -7.10 36.06
N GLY A 191 16.69 -5.93 35.64
CA GLY A 191 17.44 -4.93 34.88
C GLY A 191 17.92 -3.75 35.70
N ARG A 192 18.12 -3.92 37.00
CA ARG A 192 18.63 -2.85 37.86
C ARG A 192 20.15 -2.77 37.73
N ASP A 193 20.63 -1.55 37.54
CA ASP A 193 22.06 -1.27 37.29
C ASP A 193 22.94 -1.75 38.44
N ASP A 194 22.48 -1.68 39.70
CA ASP A 194 23.21 -2.17 40.89
C ASP A 194 23.54 -3.67 40.81
N LEU A 195 22.59 -4.49 40.34
CA LEU A 195 22.79 -5.93 40.14
C LEU A 195 23.68 -6.25 38.94
N LEU A 196 23.61 -5.42 37.90
CA LEU A 196 24.39 -5.60 36.68
C LEU A 196 25.85 -5.20 36.89
N VAL A 197 26.12 -4.12 37.64
CA VAL A 197 27.47 -3.72 38.07
C VAL A 197 28.14 -4.82 38.88
N GLN A 198 27.42 -5.48 39.79
CA GLN A 198 27.98 -6.59 40.58
C GLN A 198 28.27 -7.85 39.73
N CYS A 199 27.51 -8.08 38.66
CA CYS A 199 27.68 -9.24 37.79
C CYS A 199 28.71 -9.03 36.67
N TYR A 200 28.88 -7.78 36.19
CA TYR A 200 29.68 -7.46 35.00
C TYR A 200 30.80 -6.43 35.23
N GLY A 201 30.88 -5.83 36.42
CA GLY A 201 31.97 -4.92 36.81
C GLY A 201 32.11 -3.68 35.93
N VAL A 202 31.00 -3.07 35.52
CA VAL A 202 30.99 -1.77 34.82
C VAL A 202 30.95 -0.63 35.83
#